data_AF-A0A6A6NAQ0-F1
#
_entry.id   AF-A0A6A6NAQ0-F1
#
_cell.length_a   1.000
_cell.length_b   1.000
_cell.length_c   1.000
_cell.angle_alpha   90.00
_cell.angle_beta   90.00
_cell.angle_gamma   90.00
#
_symmetry.space_group_name_H-M   'P 1'
#
loop_
_entity.id
_entity.type
_entity.pdbx_description
1 polymer ?
#
loop_
_entity_poly.entity_id
_entity_poly.type
_entity_poly.pdbx_seq_one_letter_code
_entity_poly.pdbx_strand_id
1 'polypeptide(L)'
;MAGLQRSDVSFRRQGSSGIVWDDKFLSGELNRVANLKQEREHQERELQEKLDINQEKDVKPSSGSITTIERSRSNGGQRSYRTGKVSPAIEPPSPRVSACGFCGAFGKPAKNHRKRAGFESHLQLPQSLLSATSRPRSKRVFFSTDFGARGDGFSNDTQAFKDAWKKACSFPARTRIVIPAGITLLVHPVDWLGLVNQESPLIRSLVLLLPPKILLLGKPCRHAPTAMTFHKCKDLRVTNLQIVYGQQMHIAFTNCIRVMVFRVLVTSPAFSPNTDGIHISASRGVEVRDSIVRTGDDCISIVSNSSRIRIRNFACGPGHGISIGSLGKYNSSSKVYDVMVDRAFLSNTDNGLRIKTWQGGNGDASQIKFQNVLMENVSNPIIIDQYYCDSPLPCANQTSAVKVANISFMHIKGTSATEHAIVFACSDYSPCEGLYLEDIQLVSYTEEITKSFCWEAYGSSVGLVSPPSCFSCTESFIKQRVPSDSLQFF
;
A
#
# COMPACT_ATOMS: atom_id res chain seq x y z
N MET A 1 7.56 15.16 46.28
CA MET A 1 6.83 15.90 45.22
C MET A 1 7.78 16.92 44.63
N ALA A 2 8.73 16.47 43.79
CA ALA A 2 9.70 17.32 43.11
C ALA A 2 9.50 17.12 41.61
N GLY A 3 9.25 18.21 40.89
CA GLY A 3 8.96 18.21 39.46
C GLY A 3 10.15 17.73 38.65
N LEU A 4 9.91 16.73 37.81
CA LEU A 4 10.78 16.43 36.69
C LEU A 4 10.60 17.55 35.65
N GLN A 5 11.65 18.34 35.43
CA GLN A 5 11.84 19.10 34.20
C GLN A 5 11.94 18.09 33.05
N ARG A 6 10.78 17.76 32.46
CA ARG A 6 10.66 16.91 31.28
C ARG A 6 10.91 17.79 30.04
N SER A 7 12.11 17.62 29.48
CA SER A 7 12.57 18.02 28.13
C SER A 7 11.94 19.26 27.50
N ASP A 8 12.64 20.40 27.59
CA ASP A 8 12.46 21.58 26.71
C ASP A 8 12.94 21.35 25.26
N VAL A 9 13.05 20.09 24.81
CA VAL A 9 13.36 19.79 23.41
C VAL A 9 12.05 19.61 22.65
N SER A 10 11.31 20.71 22.49
CA SER A 10 10.60 20.88 21.23
C SER A 10 11.69 20.91 20.15
N PHE A 11 11.70 19.93 19.23
CA PHE A 11 12.63 19.91 18.10
C PHE A 11 12.29 21.07 17.15
N ARG A 12 12.67 22.27 17.57
CA ARG A 12 12.70 23.47 16.77
C ARG A 12 13.97 23.37 15.93
N ARG A 13 13.80 23.26 14.62
CA ARG A 13 14.90 23.32 13.64
C ARG A 13 15.87 24.45 13.99
N GLN A 14 17.10 24.10 14.34
CA GLN A 14 18.24 25.00 14.20
C GLN A 14 19.23 24.36 13.22
N GLY A 15 19.56 25.13 12.18
CA GLY A 15 20.81 25.02 11.43
C GLY A 15 20.97 23.80 10.53
N SER A 16 20.41 23.85 9.32
CA SER A 16 21.11 23.22 8.18
C SER A 16 22.37 24.04 7.94
N SER A 17 23.53 23.47 8.25
CA SER A 17 24.80 23.91 7.68
C SER A 17 24.64 23.91 6.17
N GLY A 18 24.99 25.03 5.53
CA GLY A 18 24.87 25.20 4.10
C GLY A 18 25.78 24.22 3.38
N ILE A 19 25.18 23.30 2.63
CA ILE A 19 25.85 22.65 1.51
C ILE A 19 25.14 23.16 0.26
N VAL A 20 25.80 24.07 -0.43
CA VAL A 20 25.45 24.49 -1.79
C VAL A 20 25.71 23.28 -2.69
N TRP A 21 24.65 22.65 -3.20
CA TRP A 21 24.80 21.63 -4.25
C TRP A 21 24.55 22.26 -5.61
N ASP A 22 25.59 22.16 -6.42
CA ASP A 22 25.70 22.56 -7.81
C ASP A 22 24.71 21.75 -8.68
N ASP A 23 23.98 22.40 -9.59
CA ASP A 23 22.95 21.82 -10.48
C ASP A 23 23.46 20.66 -11.38
N LYS A 24 24.77 20.44 -11.38
CA LYS A 24 25.44 19.30 -12.04
C LYS A 24 25.20 17.95 -11.36
N PHE A 25 24.87 17.91 -10.07
CA PHE A 25 24.64 16.62 -9.39
C PHE A 25 23.28 16.00 -9.74
N LEU A 26 22.24 16.81 -9.88
CA LEU A 26 20.89 16.35 -10.29
C LEU A 26 20.86 15.85 -11.74
N SER A 27 21.60 16.51 -12.63
CA SER A 27 21.78 16.04 -14.01
C SER A 27 22.64 14.78 -14.08
N GLY A 28 23.66 14.66 -13.23
CA GLY A 28 24.46 13.43 -13.09
C GLY A 28 23.65 12.22 -12.62
N GLU A 29 22.76 12.39 -11.64
CA GLU A 29 21.89 11.31 -11.15
C GLU A 29 20.81 10.92 -12.16
N LEU A 30 20.18 11.89 -12.85
CA LEU A 30 19.23 11.63 -13.93
C LEU A 30 19.90 10.89 -15.10
N ASN A 31 21.13 11.25 -15.45
CA ASN A 31 21.91 10.57 -16.48
C ASN A 31 22.32 9.15 -16.05
N ARG A 32 22.66 8.93 -14.77
CA ARG A 32 22.91 7.58 -14.24
C ARG A 32 21.67 6.70 -14.28
N VAL A 33 20.50 7.25 -13.95
CA VAL A 33 19.22 6.52 -14.03
C VAL A 33 18.84 6.24 -15.49
N ALA A 34 19.09 7.16 -16.41
CA ALA A 34 18.89 6.94 -17.84
C ALA A 34 19.82 5.84 -18.39
N ASN A 35 21.10 5.86 -17.99
CA ASN A 35 22.08 4.84 -18.39
C ASN A 35 21.73 3.46 -17.81
N LEU A 36 21.35 3.38 -16.53
CA LEU A 36 20.90 2.12 -15.91
C LEU A 36 19.60 1.57 -16.53
N LYS A 37 18.77 2.44 -17.10
CA LYS A 37 17.58 2.03 -17.86
C LYS A 37 17.97 1.51 -19.24
N GLN A 38 18.89 2.18 -19.94
CA GLN A 38 19.42 1.73 -21.23
C GLN A 38 20.19 0.40 -21.11
N GLU A 39 21.00 0.21 -20.07
CA GLU A 39 21.73 -1.03 -19.81
C GLU A 39 20.76 -2.20 -19.54
N ARG A 40 19.68 -1.94 -18.81
CA ARG A 40 18.65 -2.96 -18.52
C ARG A 40 17.86 -3.33 -19.76
N GLU A 41 17.49 -2.35 -20.59
CA GLU A 41 16.84 -2.58 -21.88
C GLU A 41 17.77 -3.30 -22.88
N HIS A 42 19.09 -3.04 -22.81
CA HIS A 42 20.09 -3.75 -23.59
C HIS A 42 20.25 -5.20 -23.13
N GLN A 43 20.33 -5.45 -21.83
CA GLN A 43 20.37 -6.80 -21.26
C GLN A 43 19.10 -7.60 -21.56
N GLU A 44 17.92 -6.97 -21.53
CA GLU A 44 16.66 -7.61 -21.92
C GLU A 44 16.62 -7.95 -23.42
N ARG A 45 17.17 -7.09 -24.29
CA ARG A 45 17.31 -7.36 -25.72
C ARG A 45 18.30 -8.49 -26.01
N GLU A 46 19.46 -8.50 -25.35
CA GLU A 46 20.44 -9.60 -25.47
C GLU A 46 19.89 -10.92 -24.94
N LEU A 47 19.08 -10.89 -23.87
CA LEU A 47 18.45 -12.09 -23.33
C LEU A 47 17.39 -12.63 -24.29
N GLN A 48 16.62 -11.73 -24.93
CA GLN A 48 15.65 -12.09 -25.95
C GLN A 48 16.34 -12.65 -27.21
N GLU A 49 17.43 -12.03 -27.66
CA GLU A 49 18.20 -12.52 -28.82
C GLU A 49 18.87 -13.88 -28.53
N LYS A 50 19.35 -14.12 -27.29
CA LYS A 50 19.86 -15.43 -26.87
C LYS A 50 18.76 -16.50 -26.78
N LEU A 51 17.52 -16.11 -26.44
CA LEU A 51 16.37 -17.01 -26.44
C LEU A 51 15.92 -17.35 -27.87
N ASP A 52 15.98 -16.38 -28.78
CA ASP A 52 15.62 -16.56 -30.18
C ASP A 52 16.70 -17.38 -30.94
N ILE A 53 18.00 -17.17 -30.65
CA ILE A 53 19.12 -17.97 -31.19
C ILE A 53 19.08 -19.42 -30.69
N ASN A 54 18.58 -19.66 -29.46
CA ASN A 54 18.44 -21.01 -28.92
C ASN A 54 17.22 -21.75 -29.49
N GLN A 55 16.22 -21.05 -30.04
CA GLN A 55 15.14 -21.68 -30.80
C GLN A 55 15.57 -22.07 -32.23
N GLU A 56 16.62 -21.47 -32.78
CA GLU A 56 17.19 -21.84 -34.08
C GLU A 56 18.22 -22.99 -34.03
N LYS A 57 18.68 -23.41 -32.84
CA LYS A 57 19.73 -24.45 -32.71
C LYS A 57 19.24 -25.89 -32.52
N ASP A 58 17.94 -26.12 -32.41
CA ASP A 58 17.35 -27.47 -32.26
C ASP A 58 16.66 -27.99 -33.53
N VAL A 59 17.31 -27.82 -34.69
CA VAL A 59 16.97 -28.61 -35.90
C VAL A 59 18.25 -29.10 -36.59
N LYS A 60 18.58 -30.38 -36.42
CA LYS A 60 19.40 -31.16 -37.36
C LYS A 60 18.74 -32.51 -37.60
N PRO A 61 18.78 -33.02 -38.84
CA PRO A 61 19.35 -34.34 -39.02
C PRO A 61 20.35 -34.43 -40.18
N SER A 62 21.13 -35.51 -40.10
CA SER A 62 22.33 -35.89 -40.84
C SER A 62 22.13 -36.36 -42.28
N SER A 63 23.09 -35.95 -43.13
CA SER A 63 23.76 -36.61 -44.27
C SER A 63 23.02 -37.62 -45.17
N GLY A 64 23.06 -37.36 -46.50
CA GLY A 64 23.10 -38.43 -47.51
C GLY A 64 22.65 -38.07 -48.94
N SER A 65 23.59 -37.61 -49.78
CA SER A 65 23.69 -37.71 -51.26
C SER A 65 22.64 -37.07 -52.20
N ILE A 66 23.18 -36.65 -53.35
CA ILE A 66 22.68 -35.79 -54.43
C ILE A 66 21.73 -36.53 -55.39
N THR A 67 20.61 -35.92 -55.78
CA THR A 67 20.19 -35.66 -57.20
C THR A 67 18.84 -34.92 -57.28
N THR A 68 18.67 -34.24 -58.40
CA THR A 68 17.72 -33.19 -58.79
C THR A 68 16.25 -33.61 -59.08
N ILE A 69 15.36 -32.60 -58.99
CA ILE A 69 14.13 -32.34 -59.80
C ILE A 69 12.74 -32.83 -59.32
N GLU A 70 11.85 -31.82 -59.25
CA GLU A 70 10.39 -31.73 -59.48
C GLU A 70 9.29 -32.08 -58.45
N ARG A 71 8.26 -31.21 -58.55
CA ARG A 71 6.99 -31.10 -57.83
C ARG A 71 6.09 -32.32 -58.02
N SER A 72 5.31 -32.68 -56.99
CA SER A 72 3.87 -33.02 -57.11
C SER A 72 3.19 -33.25 -55.75
N ARG A 73 1.93 -32.81 -55.67
CA ARG A 73 0.95 -33.06 -54.59
C ARG A 73 0.45 -34.52 -54.62
N SER A 74 0.16 -35.13 -53.45
CA SER A 74 -1.17 -35.67 -53.07
C SER A 74 -1.16 -36.70 -51.92
N ASN A 75 -2.12 -36.53 -51.01
CA ASN A 75 -2.95 -37.51 -50.27
C ASN A 75 -2.39 -38.85 -49.74
N GLY A 76 -2.55 -39.02 -48.42
CA GLY A 76 -3.40 -40.07 -47.83
C GLY A 76 -2.74 -41.38 -47.39
N GLY A 77 -3.01 -41.81 -46.14
CA GLY A 77 -3.04 -43.24 -45.80
C GLY A 77 -2.38 -43.69 -44.47
N GLN A 78 -3.20 -43.70 -43.41
CA GLN A 78 -3.29 -44.64 -42.26
C GLN A 78 -2.24 -45.75 -42.00
N ARG A 79 -1.82 -45.86 -40.72
CA ARG A 79 -1.98 -47.00 -39.75
C ARG A 79 -1.07 -46.74 -38.50
N SER A 80 -1.58 -46.49 -37.28
CA SER A 80 -2.12 -47.42 -36.25
C SER A 80 -1.05 -48.41 -35.72
N TYR A 81 -0.67 -48.60 -34.44
CA TYR A 81 -1.12 -48.30 -33.05
C TYR A 81 0.17 -48.24 -32.16
N ARG A 82 0.22 -47.67 -30.94
CA ARG A 82 -0.26 -48.28 -29.67
C ARG A 82 0.00 -47.30 -28.50
N THR A 83 -1.03 -46.79 -27.84
CA THR A 83 -0.91 -46.00 -26.60
C THR A 83 -1.13 -46.89 -25.38
N GLY A 84 -0.23 -46.79 -24.41
CA GLY A 84 -0.38 -47.39 -23.08
C GLY A 84 -1.41 -46.64 -22.24
N LYS A 85 -2.26 -47.40 -21.55
CA LYS A 85 -3.31 -46.95 -20.62
C LYS A 85 -2.73 -46.14 -19.44
N VAL A 86 -3.41 -45.06 -19.07
CA VAL A 86 -3.34 -44.43 -17.75
C VAL A 86 -4.76 -44.32 -17.21
N SER A 87 -4.97 -44.74 -15.96
CA SER A 87 -6.28 -44.76 -15.28
C SER A 87 -6.75 -43.35 -14.90
N PRO A 88 -8.07 -43.05 -14.90
CA PRO A 88 -8.58 -41.73 -14.55
C PRO A 88 -8.64 -41.51 -13.02
N ALA A 89 -8.41 -40.26 -12.60
CA ALA A 89 -8.52 -39.82 -11.22
C ALA A 89 -9.98 -39.82 -10.75
N ILE A 90 -10.20 -40.39 -9.55
CA ILE A 90 -11.50 -40.44 -8.86
C ILE A 90 -11.60 -39.20 -7.95
N GLU A 91 -12.65 -38.39 -8.15
CA GLU A 91 -13.04 -37.32 -7.21
C GLU A 91 -13.74 -37.90 -5.97
N PRO A 92 -13.47 -37.38 -4.75
CA PRO A 92 -14.22 -37.77 -3.56
C PRO A 92 -15.60 -37.08 -3.50
N PRO A 93 -16.66 -37.76 -3.01
CA PRO A 93 -18.01 -37.18 -2.94
C PRO A 93 -18.15 -36.18 -1.78
N SER A 94 -18.89 -35.10 -2.02
CA SER A 94 -19.28 -34.11 -1.00
C SER A 94 -20.32 -34.68 0.00
N PRO A 95 -20.32 -34.23 1.27
CA PRO A 95 -21.13 -34.83 2.33
C PRO A 95 -22.63 -34.51 2.19
N ARG A 96 -23.46 -35.52 2.46
CA ARG A 96 -24.92 -35.42 2.54
C ARG A 96 -25.33 -34.80 3.89
N VAL A 97 -26.09 -33.72 3.85
CA VAL A 97 -26.82 -33.20 5.02
C VAL A 97 -28.11 -34.01 5.23
N SER A 98 -28.31 -34.38 6.48
CA SER A 98 -29.37 -35.22 7.02
C SER A 98 -30.74 -34.55 6.99
N ALA A 99 -31.74 -35.37 6.72
CA ALA A 99 -33.15 -35.12 6.92
C ALA A 99 -33.45 -34.60 8.34
N CYS A 100 -34.32 -33.61 8.44
CA CYS A 100 -35.09 -33.33 9.65
C CYS A 100 -36.57 -33.32 9.23
N GLY A 101 -37.30 -34.32 9.71
CA GLY A 101 -38.74 -34.42 9.53
C GLY A 101 -39.46 -33.59 10.56
N PHE A 102 -40.46 -32.83 10.13
CA PHE A 102 -41.68 -32.57 10.87
C PHE A 102 -42.77 -32.18 9.87
N CYS A 103 -43.78 -33.04 9.74
CA CYS A 103 -45.08 -32.71 9.17
C CYS A 103 -46.14 -32.86 10.27
N GLY A 104 -47.17 -32.00 10.20
CA GLY A 104 -48.40 -32.03 11.00
C GLY A 104 -48.63 -30.66 11.63
N ALA A 105 -49.77 -29.96 11.50
CA ALA A 105 -51.12 -30.21 11.00
C ALA A 105 -51.64 -28.86 10.44
N PHE A 106 -52.50 -28.78 9.43
CA PHE A 106 -53.96 -28.80 9.55
C PHE A 106 -54.54 -28.94 8.13
N GLY A 107 -55.55 -29.79 7.97
CA GLY A 107 -56.17 -30.12 6.69
C GLY A 107 -57.47 -29.40 6.36
N LYS A 108 -57.68 -29.26 5.03
CA LYS A 108 -58.92 -29.38 4.22
C LYS A 108 -60.02 -28.29 4.36
N PRO A 109 -60.99 -28.18 3.40
CA PRO A 109 -61.25 -29.01 2.21
C PRO A 109 -61.52 -28.27 0.86
N ALA A 110 -61.73 -29.11 -0.16
CA ALA A 110 -61.93 -28.88 -1.59
C ALA A 110 -63.37 -28.50 -2.05
N LYS A 111 -63.51 -28.19 -3.36
CA LYS A 111 -64.65 -28.40 -4.31
C LYS A 111 -64.21 -27.82 -5.68
N ASN A 112 -64.55 -28.25 -6.90
CA ASN A 112 -65.17 -29.46 -7.46
C ASN A 112 -64.92 -29.47 -9.00
N HIS A 113 -65.08 -30.65 -9.61
CA HIS A 113 -64.91 -31.09 -11.02
C HIS A 113 -65.45 -30.25 -12.21
N ARG A 114 -64.78 -30.34 -13.39
CA ARG A 114 -65.33 -30.99 -14.63
C ARG A 114 -64.32 -31.14 -15.80
N LYS A 115 -64.36 -32.30 -16.48
CA LYS A 115 -63.80 -32.65 -17.82
C LYS A 115 -64.70 -32.01 -18.91
N ARG A 116 -64.43 -31.88 -20.22
CA ARG A 116 -63.52 -32.46 -21.25
C ARG A 116 -63.75 -31.64 -22.55
N ALA A 117 -62.81 -31.68 -23.51
CA ALA A 117 -62.98 -31.74 -24.98
C ALA A 117 -61.99 -30.82 -25.73
N GLY A 118 -61.37 -31.37 -26.78
CA GLY A 118 -60.21 -30.81 -27.45
C GLY A 118 -60.52 -29.95 -28.66
N PHE A 119 -59.46 -29.29 -29.13
CA PHE A 119 -59.25 -28.81 -30.50
C PHE A 119 -57.73 -28.60 -30.68
N GLU A 120 -57.08 -29.47 -31.47
CA GLU A 120 -55.91 -29.12 -32.28
C GLU A 120 -56.48 -28.65 -33.63
N SER A 121 -55.91 -27.75 -34.42
CA SER A 121 -54.61 -27.09 -34.50
C SER A 121 -54.75 -25.92 -35.49
N HIS A 122 -53.80 -24.98 -35.46
CA HIS A 122 -53.29 -24.15 -36.58
C HIS A 122 -52.93 -22.73 -36.10
N LEU A 123 -51.71 -22.59 -35.59
CA LEU A 123 -50.82 -21.49 -35.98
C LEU A 123 -49.40 -21.86 -35.55
N GLN A 124 -48.59 -22.16 -36.55
CA GLN A 124 -47.18 -22.50 -36.44
C GLN A 124 -46.39 -21.20 -36.26
N LEU A 125 -45.69 -21.05 -35.13
CA LEU A 125 -44.67 -20.02 -34.95
C LEU A 125 -43.29 -20.66 -35.14
N PRO A 126 -42.36 -20.01 -35.87
CA PRO A 126 -41.09 -20.62 -36.23
C PRO A 126 -40.16 -20.79 -35.03
N GLN A 127 -39.51 -21.95 -34.97
CA GLN A 127 -38.30 -22.16 -34.19
C GLN A 127 -37.18 -21.29 -34.78
N SER A 128 -36.71 -20.30 -34.03
CA SER A 128 -35.41 -19.69 -34.28
C SER A 128 -34.65 -19.52 -32.96
N LEU A 129 -33.63 -20.38 -32.81
CA LEU A 129 -32.36 -20.10 -32.16
C LEU A 129 -32.44 -19.48 -30.76
N LEU A 130 -32.37 -20.35 -29.75
CA LEU A 130 -31.82 -20.00 -28.45
C LEU A 130 -30.35 -19.56 -28.64
N SER A 131 -30.16 -18.28 -28.97
CA SER A 131 -28.88 -17.62 -28.78
C SER A 131 -28.70 -17.47 -27.28
N ALA A 132 -27.86 -18.33 -26.71
CA ALA A 132 -27.23 -18.07 -25.44
C ALA A 132 -26.55 -16.70 -25.54
N THR A 133 -27.22 -15.66 -25.05
CA THR A 133 -26.61 -14.34 -24.94
C THR A 133 -25.59 -14.40 -23.81
N SER A 134 -24.41 -14.94 -24.11
CA SER A 134 -23.21 -14.55 -23.40
C SER A 134 -23.07 -13.05 -23.62
N ARG A 135 -23.59 -12.22 -22.70
CA ARG A 135 -23.30 -10.78 -22.70
C ARG A 135 -21.77 -10.67 -22.70
N PRO A 136 -21.13 -10.16 -23.76
CA PRO A 136 -19.71 -9.90 -23.69
C PRO A 136 -19.57 -8.82 -22.62
N ARG A 137 -18.84 -9.08 -21.53
CA ARG A 137 -18.33 -8.01 -20.67
C ARG A 137 -17.30 -7.24 -21.49
N SER A 138 -17.74 -6.42 -22.45
CA SER A 138 -16.83 -5.54 -23.18
C SER A 138 -16.30 -4.53 -22.18
N LYS A 139 -15.06 -4.73 -21.71
CA LYS A 139 -14.32 -3.69 -21.00
C LYS A 139 -14.28 -2.49 -21.93
N ARG A 140 -14.93 -1.38 -21.56
CA ARG A 140 -14.85 -0.15 -22.36
C ARG A 140 -13.65 0.65 -21.91
N VAL A 141 -12.86 1.09 -22.89
CA VAL A 141 -11.65 1.86 -22.71
C VAL A 141 -11.91 3.27 -23.23
N PHE A 142 -11.62 4.29 -22.42
CA PHE A 142 -11.74 5.71 -22.76
C PHE A 142 -10.34 6.32 -22.69
N PHE A 143 -9.81 6.83 -23.79
CA PHE A 143 -8.51 7.52 -23.74
C PHE A 143 -8.74 8.98 -23.38
N SER A 144 -7.92 9.56 -22.51
CA SER A 144 -8.03 10.99 -22.13
C SER A 144 -7.90 11.92 -23.34
N THR A 145 -7.13 11.51 -24.35
CA THR A 145 -6.95 12.22 -25.62
C THR A 145 -8.24 12.29 -26.45
N ASP A 146 -9.14 11.31 -26.32
CA ASP A 146 -10.44 11.29 -27.00
C ASP A 146 -11.34 12.45 -26.52
N PHE A 147 -11.01 13.04 -25.36
CA PHE A 147 -11.73 14.14 -24.73
C PHE A 147 -10.94 15.46 -24.81
N GLY A 148 -9.88 15.52 -25.62
CA GLY A 148 -9.13 16.75 -25.87
C GLY A 148 -7.96 17.01 -24.92
N ALA A 149 -7.48 16.01 -24.18
CA ALA A 149 -6.26 16.15 -23.39
C ALA A 149 -5.06 16.31 -24.32
N ARG A 150 -4.26 17.36 -24.11
CA ARG A 150 -3.00 17.62 -24.82
C ARG A 150 -1.88 16.76 -24.28
N GLY A 151 -1.80 16.62 -22.96
CA GLY A 151 -0.82 15.74 -22.32
C GLY A 151 0.65 16.19 -22.50
N ASP A 152 0.88 17.49 -22.61
CA ASP A 152 2.21 18.11 -22.74
C ASP A 152 2.83 18.47 -21.37
N GLY A 153 2.08 18.30 -20.27
CA GLY A 153 2.48 18.68 -18.91
C GLY A 153 2.35 20.17 -18.58
N PHE A 154 1.89 21.00 -19.52
CA PHE A 154 1.78 22.46 -19.37
C PHE A 154 0.36 22.96 -19.58
N SER A 155 -0.33 22.38 -20.56
CA SER A 155 -1.70 22.70 -20.91
C SER A 155 -2.67 22.12 -19.87
N ASN A 156 -3.69 22.89 -19.51
CA ASN A 156 -4.70 22.45 -18.57
C ASN A 156 -5.58 21.34 -19.18
N ASP A 157 -5.34 20.09 -18.78
CA ASP A 157 -6.06 18.89 -19.24
C ASP A 157 -7.28 18.54 -18.37
N THR A 158 -7.62 19.39 -17.40
CA THR A 158 -8.64 19.14 -16.39
C THR A 158 -10.00 18.82 -17.00
N GLN A 159 -10.42 19.59 -18.02
CA GLN A 159 -11.74 19.41 -18.64
C GLN A 159 -11.81 18.11 -19.46
N ALA A 160 -10.76 17.78 -20.20
CA ALA A 160 -10.68 16.53 -20.93
C ALA A 160 -10.75 15.31 -20.00
N PHE A 161 -9.99 15.33 -18.91
CA PHE A 161 -10.07 14.29 -17.90
C PHE A 161 -11.47 14.25 -17.25
N LYS A 162 -12.14 15.41 -17.09
CA LYS A 162 -13.51 15.47 -16.58
C LYS A 162 -14.51 14.75 -17.45
N ASP A 163 -14.42 14.98 -18.74
CA ASP A 163 -15.37 14.42 -19.68
C ASP A 163 -15.11 12.92 -19.88
N ALA A 164 -13.84 12.49 -19.87
CA ALA A 164 -13.45 11.08 -19.83
C ALA A 164 -14.04 10.37 -18.59
N TRP A 165 -13.93 11.00 -17.41
CA TRP A 165 -14.45 10.47 -16.16
C TRP A 165 -15.97 10.35 -16.16
N LYS A 166 -16.68 11.43 -16.52
CA LYS A 166 -18.14 11.43 -16.64
C LYS A 166 -18.62 10.35 -17.62
N LYS A 167 -17.94 10.23 -18.76
CA LYS A 167 -18.26 9.22 -19.75
C LYS A 167 -18.05 7.82 -19.17
N ALA A 168 -16.91 7.55 -18.54
CA ALA A 168 -16.64 6.27 -17.88
C ALA A 168 -17.67 5.92 -16.80
N CYS A 169 -18.14 6.88 -16.00
CA CYS A 169 -19.15 6.71 -14.96
C CYS A 169 -20.57 6.51 -15.50
N SER A 170 -20.86 6.93 -16.74
CA SER A 170 -22.17 6.75 -17.38
C SER A 170 -22.44 5.30 -17.82
N PHE A 171 -21.43 4.42 -17.81
CA PHE A 171 -21.59 3.04 -18.26
C PHE A 171 -21.86 2.08 -17.09
N PRO A 172 -22.80 1.13 -17.25
CA PRO A 172 -23.16 0.16 -16.20
C PRO A 172 -22.18 -1.02 -16.08
N ALA A 173 -21.08 -1.00 -16.82
CA ALA A 173 -20.08 -2.07 -16.87
C ALA A 173 -18.71 -1.51 -16.53
N ARG A 174 -17.79 -2.37 -16.12
CA ARG A 174 -16.42 -1.98 -15.79
C ARG A 174 -15.76 -1.20 -16.93
N THR A 175 -15.45 0.06 -16.66
CA THR A 175 -14.77 0.98 -17.57
C THR A 175 -13.31 1.19 -17.16
N ARG A 176 -12.47 1.54 -18.13
CA ARG A 176 -11.08 1.91 -17.92
C ARG A 176 -10.83 3.25 -18.59
N ILE A 177 -10.42 4.23 -17.80
CA ILE A 177 -9.84 5.47 -18.35
C ILE A 177 -8.36 5.18 -18.57
N VAL A 178 -7.87 5.46 -19.77
CA VAL A 178 -6.47 5.27 -20.16
C VAL A 178 -5.88 6.61 -20.46
N ILE A 179 -4.73 6.86 -19.85
CA ILE A 179 -3.86 7.96 -20.23
C ILE A 179 -2.74 7.28 -21.01
N PRO A 180 -2.60 7.59 -22.32
CA PRO A 180 -1.55 7.02 -23.15
C PRO A 180 -0.16 7.10 -22.51
N ALA A 181 0.69 6.12 -22.80
CA ALA A 181 2.09 6.21 -22.38
C ALA A 181 2.78 7.36 -23.13
N GLY A 182 3.69 8.06 -22.45
CA GLY A 182 4.46 9.16 -23.04
C GLY A 182 3.77 10.53 -23.00
N ILE A 183 2.53 10.61 -22.51
CA ILE A 183 1.87 11.90 -22.26
C ILE A 183 1.78 12.21 -20.77
N THR A 184 1.75 13.49 -20.43
CA THR A 184 1.73 14.00 -19.07
C THR A 184 0.55 14.94 -18.87
N LEU A 185 -0.40 14.57 -18.01
CA LEU A 185 -1.58 15.40 -17.78
C LEU A 185 -1.34 16.41 -16.65
N LEU A 186 -1.65 17.68 -16.91
CA LEU A 186 -1.76 18.72 -15.87
C LEU A 186 -3.23 18.87 -15.48
N VAL A 187 -3.59 18.39 -14.29
CA VAL A 187 -4.96 18.42 -13.75
C VAL A 187 -5.01 19.33 -12.53
N HIS A 188 -5.82 20.39 -12.60
CA HIS A 188 -6.11 21.25 -11.45
C HIS A 188 -7.06 20.56 -10.46
N PRO A 189 -7.18 21.05 -9.21
CA PRO A 189 -8.09 20.47 -8.23
C PRO A 189 -9.52 20.35 -8.75
N VAL A 190 -10.08 19.15 -8.67
CA VAL A 190 -11.45 18.82 -9.08
C VAL A 190 -12.02 17.79 -8.11
N ASP A 191 -13.25 18.03 -7.68
CA ASP A 191 -14.02 17.04 -6.94
C ASP A 191 -14.81 16.12 -7.88
N TRP A 192 -14.62 14.83 -7.69
CA TRP A 192 -15.20 13.78 -8.52
C TRP A 192 -16.24 13.01 -7.70
N LEU A 193 -17.51 13.39 -7.81
CA LEU A 193 -18.59 12.59 -7.24
C LEU A 193 -18.93 11.46 -8.23
N GLY A 194 -18.60 10.22 -7.84
CA GLY A 194 -19.11 9.03 -8.53
C GLY A 194 -20.56 8.75 -8.11
N LEU A 195 -21.39 8.32 -9.05
CA LEU A 195 -22.73 7.82 -8.74
C LEU A 195 -22.61 6.55 -7.87
N VAL A 196 -23.33 6.54 -6.75
CA VAL A 196 -23.46 5.41 -5.83
C VAL A 196 -23.93 4.19 -6.63
N ASN A 197 -23.20 3.05 -6.53
CA ASN A 197 -23.47 1.71 -7.11
C ASN A 197 -22.68 1.24 -8.35
N GLN A 198 -21.53 1.83 -8.70
CA GLN A 198 -20.63 1.27 -9.75
C GLN A 198 -19.44 0.51 -9.14
N GLU A 199 -18.95 -0.55 -9.82
CA GLU A 199 -17.67 -1.19 -9.48
C GLU A 199 -16.54 -0.14 -9.53
N SER A 200 -15.67 -0.09 -8.51
CA SER A 200 -14.65 0.98 -8.43
C SER A 200 -13.74 1.01 -9.67
N PRO A 201 -13.41 2.23 -10.15
CA PRO A 201 -12.57 2.40 -11.32
C PRO A 201 -11.17 1.83 -11.08
N LEU A 202 -10.60 1.23 -12.13
CA LEU A 202 -9.20 0.82 -12.18
C LEU A 202 -8.39 1.98 -12.77
N ILE A 203 -7.48 2.56 -11.99
CA ILE A 203 -6.56 3.58 -12.47
C ILE A 203 -5.23 2.90 -12.83
N ARG A 204 -4.83 3.04 -14.09
CA ARG A 204 -3.60 2.47 -14.68
C ARG A 204 -2.86 3.51 -15.48
N SER A 205 -1.56 3.67 -15.20
CA SER A 205 -0.63 4.42 -16.04
C SER A 205 -1.01 5.90 -16.18
N LEU A 206 -0.80 6.68 -15.12
CA LEU A 206 -0.95 8.14 -15.13
C LEU A 206 0.34 8.75 -14.55
N VAL A 207 0.89 9.74 -15.25
CA VAL A 207 1.89 10.65 -14.69
C VAL A 207 1.16 11.96 -14.41
N LEU A 208 0.97 12.27 -13.13
CA LEU A 208 0.37 13.52 -12.68
C LEU A 208 1.50 14.46 -12.28
N LEU A 209 1.80 15.44 -13.14
CA LEU A 209 2.61 16.59 -12.75
C LEU A 209 1.68 17.65 -12.18
N LEU A 210 1.84 17.95 -10.90
CA LEU A 210 1.23 19.14 -10.34
C LEU A 210 2.16 20.32 -10.62
N PRO A 211 1.60 21.50 -10.93
CA PRO A 211 2.43 22.64 -11.29
C PRO A 211 3.30 22.98 -10.09
N PRO A 212 4.64 23.01 -10.23
CA PRO A 212 5.49 23.54 -9.18
C PRO A 212 5.10 25.00 -9.03
N LYS A 213 4.45 25.38 -7.93
CA LYS A 213 4.44 26.78 -7.56
C LYS A 213 5.90 27.15 -7.41
N ILE A 214 6.35 28.06 -8.28
CA ILE A 214 7.67 28.70 -8.28
C ILE A 214 8.23 28.68 -6.86
N LEU A 215 9.46 28.14 -6.73
CA LEU A 215 10.35 28.11 -5.57
C LEU A 215 10.46 29.46 -4.83
N LEU A 216 9.35 29.99 -4.35
CA LEU A 216 9.28 31.09 -3.42
C LEU A 216 9.50 30.49 -2.04
N LEU A 217 10.79 30.42 -1.69
CA LEU A 217 11.33 30.24 -0.34
C LEU A 217 10.31 29.85 0.74
N GLY A 218 10.29 28.57 1.08
CA GLY A 218 10.16 28.12 2.48
C GLY A 218 8.88 28.43 3.25
N LYS A 219 7.78 28.86 2.62
CA LYS A 219 6.49 29.02 3.32
C LYS A 219 5.58 27.81 3.09
N PRO A 220 5.20 27.06 4.16
CA PRO A 220 4.22 25.98 4.03
C PRO A 220 2.90 26.55 3.51
N CYS A 221 2.37 25.94 2.45
CA CYS A 221 1.04 26.27 1.95
C CYS A 221 0.01 25.80 2.99
N ARG A 222 -0.42 26.70 3.88
CA ARG A 222 -1.40 26.39 4.95
C ARG A 222 -2.74 25.85 4.43
N HIS A 223 -3.06 26.11 3.15
CA HIS A 223 -4.30 25.68 2.48
C HIS A 223 -4.03 25.16 1.05
N ALA A 224 -3.06 24.25 0.89
CA ALA A 224 -2.87 23.55 -0.38
C ALA A 224 -3.78 22.30 -0.48
N PRO A 225 -4.23 21.92 -1.69
CA PRO A 225 -4.99 20.71 -1.90
C PRO A 225 -4.07 19.47 -1.87
N THR A 226 -4.60 18.35 -1.39
CA THR A 226 -4.05 17.02 -1.66
C THR A 226 -4.15 16.71 -3.15
N ALA A 227 -3.10 16.13 -3.75
CA ALA A 227 -3.05 15.90 -5.19
C ALA A 227 -4.14 14.95 -5.69
N MET A 228 -4.35 13.84 -4.98
CA MET A 228 -5.36 12.85 -5.32
C MET A 228 -5.97 12.24 -4.07
N THR A 229 -7.28 12.45 -3.90
CA THR A 229 -8.05 11.88 -2.79
C THR A 229 -9.06 10.86 -3.32
N PHE A 230 -8.98 9.64 -2.80
CA PHE A 230 -10.01 8.62 -2.93
C PHE A 230 -10.86 8.62 -1.68
N HIS A 231 -12.17 8.84 -1.86
CA HIS A 231 -13.12 8.90 -0.76
C HIS A 231 -14.20 7.84 -0.93
N LYS A 232 -14.45 7.05 0.11
CA LYS A 232 -15.51 6.01 0.15
C LYS A 232 -15.43 4.99 -1.00
N CYS A 233 -14.24 4.72 -1.51
CA CYS A 233 -14.03 3.76 -2.59
C CYS A 233 -14.00 2.31 -2.05
N LYS A 234 -14.53 1.35 -2.83
CA LYS A 234 -14.56 -0.07 -2.48
C LYS A 234 -14.02 -0.94 -3.61
N ASP A 235 -13.07 -1.84 -3.36
CA ASP A 235 -12.40 -2.63 -4.41
C ASP A 235 -11.58 -1.77 -5.39
N LEU A 236 -10.92 -0.73 -4.87
CA LEU A 236 -10.11 0.20 -5.65
C LEU A 236 -8.75 -0.41 -5.99
N ARG A 237 -8.27 -0.20 -7.22
CA ARG A 237 -6.92 -0.54 -7.65
C ARG A 237 -6.24 0.67 -8.28
N VAL A 238 -5.12 1.10 -7.69
CA VAL A 238 -4.25 2.18 -8.16
C VAL A 238 -2.93 1.57 -8.57
N THR A 239 -2.59 1.63 -9.86
CA THR A 239 -1.41 0.92 -10.38
C THR A 239 -0.62 1.71 -11.40
N ASN A 240 0.72 1.60 -11.38
CA ASN A 240 1.62 2.27 -12.31
C ASN A 240 1.38 3.79 -12.36
N LEU A 241 1.29 4.42 -11.19
CA LEU A 241 1.01 5.85 -11.07
C LEU A 241 2.28 6.58 -10.65
N GLN A 242 2.61 7.67 -11.34
CA GLN A 242 3.65 8.59 -10.90
C GLN A 242 3.02 9.93 -10.53
N ILE A 243 3.32 10.45 -9.33
CA ILE A 243 2.88 11.77 -8.89
C ILE A 243 4.09 12.58 -8.45
N VAL A 244 4.24 13.77 -9.01
CA VAL A 244 5.40 14.65 -8.77
C VAL A 244 4.92 16.01 -8.28
N TYR A 245 5.62 16.59 -7.30
CA TYR A 245 5.43 17.94 -6.77
C TYR A 245 4.05 18.18 -6.14
N GLY A 246 3.65 17.32 -5.20
CA GLY A 246 2.48 17.54 -4.35
C GLY A 246 2.51 18.92 -3.68
N GLN A 247 1.42 19.69 -3.79
CA GLN A 247 1.29 20.98 -3.08
C GLN A 247 1.10 20.77 -1.57
N GLN A 248 0.58 19.60 -1.20
CA GLN A 248 0.47 19.04 0.14
C GLN A 248 0.64 17.52 -0.01
N MET A 249 -0.25 16.70 0.54
CA MET A 249 -0.22 15.24 0.39
C MET A 249 -0.40 14.82 -1.08
N HIS A 250 0.19 13.70 -1.50
CA HIS A 250 0.07 13.18 -2.86
C HIS A 250 -1.16 12.28 -3.02
N ILE A 251 -1.27 11.22 -2.22
CA ILE A 251 -2.38 10.27 -2.31
C ILE A 251 -3.05 10.16 -0.94
N ALA A 252 -4.36 10.40 -0.88
CA ALA A 252 -5.16 10.14 0.32
C ALA A 252 -6.24 9.09 0.06
N PHE A 253 -6.30 8.07 0.91
CA PHE A 253 -7.41 7.11 0.97
C PHE A 253 -8.23 7.39 2.23
N THR A 254 -9.48 7.78 2.04
CA THR A 254 -10.40 8.14 3.13
C THR A 254 -11.65 7.29 3.06
N ASN A 255 -12.03 6.64 4.16
CA ASN A 255 -13.23 5.77 4.22
C ASN A 255 -13.25 4.66 3.16
N CYS A 256 -12.09 4.17 2.72
CA CYS A 256 -11.99 3.19 1.64
C CYS A 256 -11.96 1.74 2.17
N ILE A 257 -12.44 0.80 1.37
CA ILE A 257 -12.47 -0.63 1.69
C ILE A 257 -11.83 -1.43 0.56
N ARG A 258 -10.87 -2.30 0.88
CA ARG A 258 -10.17 -3.15 -0.11
C ARG A 258 -9.53 -2.31 -1.22
N VAL A 259 -8.44 -1.64 -0.86
CA VAL A 259 -7.62 -0.84 -1.78
C VAL A 259 -6.34 -1.59 -2.07
N MET A 260 -5.92 -1.60 -3.34
CA MET A 260 -4.62 -2.10 -3.76
C MET A 260 -3.85 -1.00 -4.47
N VAL A 261 -2.69 -0.65 -3.94
CA VAL A 261 -1.72 0.29 -4.51
C VAL A 261 -0.50 -0.52 -4.93
N PHE A 262 -0.12 -0.44 -6.21
CA PHE A 262 0.98 -1.25 -6.73
C PHE A 262 1.78 -0.51 -7.80
N ARG A 263 3.11 -0.50 -7.70
CA ARG A 263 4.00 0.23 -8.63
C ARG A 263 3.67 1.71 -8.71
N VAL A 264 3.55 2.35 -7.55
CA VAL A 264 3.37 3.80 -7.46
C VAL A 264 4.70 4.46 -7.14
N LEU A 265 4.99 5.55 -7.84
CA LEU A 265 6.15 6.41 -7.62
C LEU A 265 5.66 7.80 -7.20
N VAL A 266 6.06 8.25 -6.01
CA VAL A 266 5.78 9.61 -5.52
C VAL A 266 7.10 10.33 -5.31
N THR A 267 7.21 11.55 -5.82
CA THR A 267 8.44 12.36 -5.71
C THR A 267 8.16 13.83 -5.44
N SER A 268 8.73 14.35 -4.37
CA SER A 268 8.83 15.78 -4.03
C SER A 268 10.19 16.07 -3.38
N PRO A 269 10.67 17.34 -3.40
CA PRO A 269 11.88 17.73 -2.70
C PRO A 269 11.84 17.42 -1.20
N ALA A 270 13.01 17.11 -0.62
CA ALA A 270 13.14 16.72 0.80
C ALA A 270 12.68 17.81 1.78
N PHE A 271 12.73 19.07 1.38
CA PHE A 271 12.34 20.22 2.22
C PHE A 271 10.88 20.63 2.03
N SER A 272 10.10 19.92 1.21
CA SER A 272 8.72 20.27 0.91
C SER A 272 7.79 19.95 2.09
N PRO A 273 7.24 20.95 2.79
CA PRO A 273 6.48 20.72 4.01
C PRO A 273 5.13 20.05 3.72
N ASN A 274 4.69 19.13 4.60
CA ASN A 274 3.37 18.50 4.54
C ASN A 274 3.10 17.75 3.22
N THR A 275 4.15 17.24 2.59
CA THR A 275 4.07 16.53 1.32
C THR A 275 3.94 15.02 1.49
N ASP A 276 3.06 14.55 2.39
CA ASP A 276 2.87 13.11 2.62
C ASP A 276 2.71 12.34 1.31
N GLY A 277 3.34 11.16 1.21
CA GLY A 277 3.22 10.33 0.02
C GLY A 277 1.86 9.66 -0.07
N ILE A 278 1.62 8.71 0.82
CA ILE A 278 0.37 7.96 0.89
C ILE A 278 -0.25 8.10 2.29
N HIS A 279 -1.34 8.84 2.37
CA HIS A 279 -2.15 9.04 3.57
C HIS A 279 -3.33 8.05 3.61
N ILE A 280 -3.49 7.32 4.69
CA ILE A 280 -4.54 6.31 4.89
C ILE A 280 -5.34 6.66 6.15
N SER A 281 -6.62 6.97 5.96
CA SER A 281 -7.53 7.38 7.02
C SER A 281 -8.87 6.67 6.94
N ALA A 282 -9.41 6.25 8.08
CA ALA A 282 -10.70 5.58 8.20
C ALA A 282 -10.89 4.39 7.21
N SER A 283 -9.82 3.70 6.83
CA SER A 283 -9.83 2.75 5.71
C SER A 283 -9.49 1.34 6.15
N ARG A 284 -10.09 0.33 5.50
CA ARG A 284 -9.95 -1.08 5.89
C ARG A 284 -9.52 -1.98 4.72
N GLY A 285 -8.46 -2.76 4.92
CA GLY A 285 -7.95 -3.66 3.89
C GLY A 285 -7.20 -2.90 2.79
N VAL A 286 -6.21 -2.09 3.15
CA VAL A 286 -5.37 -1.39 2.18
C VAL A 286 -4.05 -2.14 2.03
N GLU A 287 -3.70 -2.51 0.80
CA GLU A 287 -2.42 -3.12 0.45
C GLU A 287 -1.61 -2.14 -0.41
N VAL A 288 -0.42 -1.77 0.05
CA VAL A 288 0.55 -0.98 -0.71
C VAL A 288 1.77 -1.85 -1.00
N ARG A 289 2.16 -1.97 -2.27
CA ARG A 289 3.26 -2.85 -2.64
C ARG A 289 4.08 -2.38 -3.82
N ASP A 290 5.37 -2.74 -3.83
CA ASP A 290 6.30 -2.49 -4.92
C ASP A 290 6.29 -1.01 -5.34
N SER A 291 6.36 -0.12 -4.35
CA SER A 291 6.17 1.32 -4.55
C SER A 291 7.30 2.12 -3.90
N ILE A 292 7.56 3.30 -4.44
CA ILE A 292 8.65 4.20 -4.02
C ILE A 292 8.06 5.56 -3.69
N VAL A 293 8.41 6.11 -2.53
CA VAL A 293 7.96 7.42 -2.09
C VAL A 293 9.15 8.25 -1.63
N ARG A 294 9.29 9.44 -2.20
CA ARG A 294 10.32 10.43 -1.86
C ARG A 294 9.64 11.76 -1.63
N THR A 295 9.65 12.29 -0.42
CA THR A 295 8.86 13.47 -0.05
C THR A 295 9.61 14.30 1.00
N GLY A 296 9.01 15.41 1.44
CA GLY A 296 9.48 16.17 2.59
C GLY A 296 8.67 15.95 3.86
N ASP A 297 7.78 14.95 3.88
CA ASP A 297 6.99 14.54 5.04
C ASP A 297 6.83 13.00 5.06
N ASP A 298 5.82 12.45 5.74
CA ASP A 298 5.60 11.00 5.86
C ASP A 298 5.53 10.32 4.49
N CYS A 299 6.31 9.25 4.28
CA CYS A 299 6.18 8.43 3.07
C CYS A 299 4.83 7.72 3.05
N ILE A 300 4.45 7.17 4.20
CA ILE A 300 3.12 6.63 4.47
C ILE A 300 2.67 7.11 5.85
N SER A 301 1.48 7.69 5.93
CA SER A 301 0.81 8.04 7.18
C SER A 301 -0.48 7.24 7.34
N ILE A 302 -0.61 6.48 8.44
CA ILE A 302 -1.79 5.66 8.77
C ILE A 302 -2.45 6.24 10.01
N VAL A 303 -3.65 6.81 9.86
CA VAL A 303 -4.35 7.52 10.94
C VAL A 303 -5.63 6.80 11.36
N SER A 304 -6.35 7.43 12.30
CA SER A 304 -7.50 6.87 13.02
C SER A 304 -8.53 6.14 12.15
N ASN A 305 -9.14 5.13 12.76
CA ASN A 305 -10.16 4.24 12.21
C ASN A 305 -9.67 3.41 11.00
N SER A 306 -8.35 3.15 10.93
CA SER A 306 -7.74 2.35 9.87
C SER A 306 -7.37 0.94 10.35
N SER A 307 -7.55 -0.07 9.50
CA SER A 307 -7.24 -1.45 9.89
C SER A 307 -6.96 -2.41 8.74
N ARG A 308 -6.27 -3.52 9.03
CA ARG A 308 -5.85 -4.52 8.03
C ARG A 308 -5.05 -3.87 6.91
N ILE A 309 -3.97 -3.18 7.28
CA ILE A 309 -3.11 -2.45 6.36
C ILE A 309 -1.84 -3.26 6.12
N ARG A 310 -1.48 -3.49 4.86
CA ARG A 310 -0.31 -4.28 4.47
C ARG A 310 0.58 -3.47 3.54
N ILE A 311 1.82 -3.24 3.94
CA ILE A 311 2.84 -2.51 3.17
C ILE A 311 3.98 -3.49 2.88
N ARG A 312 4.29 -3.71 1.60
CA ARG A 312 5.31 -4.70 1.19
C ARG A 312 6.23 -4.18 0.10
N ASN A 313 7.51 -4.53 0.13
CA ASN A 313 8.47 -4.14 -0.92
C ASN A 313 8.41 -2.64 -1.20
N PHE A 314 8.69 -1.83 -0.18
CA PHE A 314 8.45 -0.39 -0.21
C PHE A 314 9.75 0.38 0.03
N ALA A 315 10.04 1.36 -0.82
CA ALA A 315 11.17 2.26 -0.63
C ALA A 315 10.68 3.66 -0.22
N CYS A 316 11.30 4.22 0.81
CA CYS A 316 10.97 5.53 1.36
C CYS A 316 12.23 6.35 1.55
N GLY A 317 12.29 7.57 1.01
CA GLY A 317 13.45 8.41 1.26
C GLY A 317 13.82 9.37 0.14
N PRO A 318 14.02 10.67 0.44
CA PRO A 318 13.89 11.32 1.75
C PRO A 318 12.44 11.43 2.26
N GLY A 319 12.25 11.89 3.50
CA GLY A 319 10.93 12.12 4.12
C GLY A 319 10.91 11.86 5.64
N HIS A 320 9.73 11.75 6.24
CA HIS A 320 9.55 11.48 7.69
C HIS A 320 9.36 9.99 8.04
N GLY A 321 9.50 9.08 7.07
CA GLY A 321 9.40 7.63 7.31
C GLY A 321 8.00 7.04 7.14
N ILE A 322 7.76 5.89 7.77
CA ILE A 322 6.45 5.21 7.80
C ILE A 322 5.85 5.44 9.19
N SER A 323 4.73 6.16 9.22
CA SER A 323 4.15 6.66 10.46
C SER A 323 2.75 6.13 10.73
N ILE A 324 2.53 5.63 11.94
CA ILE A 324 1.21 5.43 12.53
C ILE A 324 0.87 6.69 13.34
N GLY A 325 -0.20 7.36 12.93
CA GLY A 325 -0.67 8.61 13.55
C GLY A 325 -0.39 9.86 12.72
N SER A 326 -0.62 11.06 13.27
CA SER A 326 -0.89 11.28 14.69
C SER A 326 -2.27 10.77 15.13
N LEU A 327 -2.33 10.13 16.31
CA LEU A 327 -3.54 9.55 16.89
C LEU A 327 -3.99 10.33 18.12
N GLY A 328 -5.31 10.47 18.31
CA GLY A 328 -5.88 11.01 19.54
C GLY A 328 -5.82 12.53 19.67
N LYS A 329 -5.64 13.27 18.56
CA LYS A 329 -5.63 14.75 18.56
C LYS A 329 -6.88 15.30 19.24
N TYR A 330 -6.74 16.38 20.01
CA TYR A 330 -7.83 17.03 20.76
C TYR A 330 -8.54 16.07 21.75
N ASN A 331 -7.76 15.24 22.45
CA ASN A 331 -8.25 14.24 23.40
C ASN A 331 -9.30 13.29 22.79
N SER A 332 -9.22 13.06 21.48
CA SER A 332 -10.15 12.18 20.76
C SER A 332 -9.78 10.72 20.94
N SER A 333 -10.77 9.85 20.75
CA SER A 333 -10.52 8.41 20.65
C SER A 333 -10.04 8.05 19.24
N SER A 334 -8.93 7.33 19.14
CA SER A 334 -8.38 6.85 17.87
C SER A 334 -8.10 5.37 17.90
N LYS A 335 -8.38 4.70 16.78
CA LYS A 335 -8.13 3.26 16.65
C LYS A 335 -7.36 2.91 15.38
N VAL A 336 -6.24 2.21 15.53
CA VAL A 336 -5.50 1.60 14.41
C VAL A 336 -5.14 0.17 14.80
N TYR A 337 -5.48 -0.81 13.97
CA TYR A 337 -5.19 -2.21 14.30
C TYR A 337 -4.90 -3.11 13.09
N ASP A 338 -4.10 -4.16 13.28
CA ASP A 338 -3.65 -5.09 12.22
C ASP A 338 -2.94 -4.33 11.07
N VAL A 339 -1.74 -3.84 11.37
CA VAL A 339 -0.85 -3.21 10.39
C VAL A 339 0.41 -4.05 10.25
N MET A 340 0.84 -4.29 9.01
CA MET A 340 2.11 -4.97 8.73
C MET A 340 2.91 -4.20 7.69
N VAL A 341 4.15 -3.88 8.02
CA VAL A 341 5.17 -3.40 7.09
C VAL A 341 6.22 -4.50 6.96
N ASP A 342 6.49 -4.93 5.74
CA ASP A 342 7.35 -6.09 5.47
C ASP A 342 8.22 -5.85 4.23
N ARG A 343 9.54 -6.01 4.33
CA ARG A 343 10.50 -5.69 3.25
C ARG A 343 10.42 -4.22 2.85
N ALA A 344 10.89 -3.35 3.74
CA ALA A 344 10.98 -1.91 3.47
C ALA A 344 12.44 -1.44 3.46
N PHE A 345 12.75 -0.48 2.59
CA PHE A 345 14.03 0.23 2.57
C PHE A 345 13.79 1.71 2.85
N LEU A 346 14.44 2.26 3.88
CA LEU A 346 14.31 3.65 4.27
C LEU A 346 15.68 4.32 4.18
N SER A 347 15.77 5.45 3.46
CA SER A 347 17.06 6.14 3.29
C SER A 347 16.92 7.66 3.45
N ASN A 348 17.81 8.30 4.20
CA ASN A 348 17.83 9.76 4.37
C ASN A 348 16.48 10.31 4.88
N THR A 349 15.88 9.64 5.87
CA THR A 349 14.60 10.03 6.47
C THR A 349 14.74 10.50 7.90
N ASP A 350 13.87 11.40 8.35
CA ASP A 350 13.87 11.88 9.74
C ASP A 350 13.51 10.78 10.74
N ASN A 351 12.64 9.85 10.34
CA ASN A 351 12.28 8.68 11.13
C ASN A 351 12.25 7.45 10.24
N GLY A 352 12.41 6.28 10.86
CA GLY A 352 12.20 5.01 10.19
C GLY A 352 10.75 4.56 10.36
N LEU A 353 10.51 3.84 11.45
CA LEU A 353 9.22 3.27 11.82
C LEU A 353 8.69 4.02 13.04
N ARG A 354 7.63 4.80 12.83
CA ARG A 354 7.14 5.77 13.82
C ARG A 354 5.71 5.47 14.27
N ILE A 355 5.46 5.57 15.58
CA ILE A 355 4.12 5.66 16.15
C ILE A 355 4.04 6.98 16.93
N LYS A 356 3.10 7.85 16.58
CA LYS A 356 2.91 9.16 17.22
C LYS A 356 1.49 9.33 17.73
N THR A 357 1.34 9.57 19.03
CA THR A 357 0.03 9.78 19.66
C THR A 357 0.03 11.06 20.46
N TRP A 358 -1.04 11.85 20.36
CA TRP A 358 -1.19 13.07 21.13
C TRP A 358 -1.37 12.75 22.61
N GLN A 359 -0.67 13.52 23.44
CA GLN A 359 -0.94 13.58 24.87
C GLN A 359 -2.40 14.01 25.11
N GLY A 360 -3.05 13.38 26.08
CA GLY A 360 -4.49 13.50 26.35
C GLY A 360 -5.38 12.62 25.45
N GLY A 361 -4.84 12.04 24.38
CA GLY A 361 -5.57 11.16 23.47
C GLY A 361 -6.04 9.86 24.14
N ASN A 362 -7.01 9.18 23.52
CA ASN A 362 -7.52 7.89 24.00
C ASN A 362 -7.70 6.90 22.84
N GLY A 363 -7.97 5.63 23.14
CA GLY A 363 -8.21 4.57 22.15
C GLY A 363 -7.09 3.54 22.10
N ASP A 364 -6.85 2.95 20.93
CA ASP A 364 -6.01 1.75 20.79
C ASP A 364 -5.25 1.70 19.46
N ALA A 365 -3.92 1.59 19.54
CA ALA A 365 -3.01 1.29 18.45
C ALA A 365 -2.36 -0.07 18.73
N SER A 366 -2.85 -1.13 18.08
CA SER A 366 -2.44 -2.50 18.45
C SER A 366 -2.28 -3.48 17.30
N GLN A 367 -1.53 -4.56 17.54
CA GLN A 367 -1.23 -5.60 16.55
C GLN A 367 -0.56 -5.01 15.30
N ILE A 368 0.56 -4.32 15.52
CA ILE A 368 1.34 -3.68 14.47
C ILE A 368 2.69 -4.39 14.37
N LYS A 369 3.06 -4.80 13.15
CA LYS A 369 4.30 -5.52 12.88
C LYS A 369 5.13 -4.79 11.85
N PHE A 370 6.37 -4.50 12.19
CA PHE A 370 7.38 -4.01 11.27
C PHE A 370 8.47 -5.08 11.16
N GLN A 371 8.72 -5.56 9.94
CA GLN A 371 9.66 -6.66 9.73
C GLN A 371 10.47 -6.53 8.46
N ASN A 372 11.68 -7.09 8.47
CA ASN A 372 12.58 -7.12 7.31
C ASN A 372 12.80 -5.70 6.76
N VAL A 373 13.32 -4.80 7.60
CA VAL A 373 13.51 -3.39 7.25
C VAL A 373 15.00 -3.07 7.19
N LEU A 374 15.43 -2.46 6.08
CA LEU A 374 16.78 -1.93 5.93
C LEU A 374 16.75 -0.40 5.98
N MET A 375 17.65 0.20 6.75
CA MET A 375 17.73 1.65 6.93
C MET A 375 19.11 2.19 6.58
N GLU A 376 19.16 3.36 5.95
CA GLU A 376 20.40 4.06 5.62
C GLU A 376 20.27 5.56 5.97
N ASN A 377 21.12 6.07 6.85
CA ASN A 377 21.13 7.47 7.25
C ASN A 377 19.74 7.94 7.74
N VAL A 378 19.14 7.20 8.68
CA VAL A 378 17.81 7.52 9.23
C VAL A 378 17.96 8.15 10.61
N SER A 379 17.41 9.34 10.84
CA SER A 379 17.66 10.09 12.08
C SER A 379 17.06 9.43 13.32
N ASN A 380 15.81 8.95 13.25
CA ASN A 380 15.15 8.21 14.33
C ASN A 380 14.61 6.86 13.79
N PRO A 381 15.46 5.83 13.68
CA PRO A 381 15.12 4.54 13.07
C PRO A 381 13.84 3.90 13.63
N ILE A 382 13.72 3.76 14.95
CA ILE A 382 12.54 3.19 15.61
C ILE A 382 12.08 4.17 16.67
N ILE A 383 10.84 4.66 16.57
CA ILE A 383 10.31 5.64 17.51
C ILE A 383 8.83 5.43 17.85
N ILE A 384 8.53 5.46 19.14
CA ILE A 384 7.18 5.60 19.69
C ILE A 384 7.19 6.86 20.56
N ASP A 385 6.33 7.82 20.22
CA ASP A 385 6.17 9.08 20.93
C ASP A 385 4.69 9.27 21.32
N GLN A 386 4.38 9.05 22.60
CA GLN A 386 3.04 9.29 23.17
C GLN A 386 2.87 10.71 23.74
N TYR A 387 3.90 11.56 23.67
CA TYR A 387 3.86 12.96 24.08
C TYR A 387 3.78 13.93 22.89
N TYR A 388 3.49 13.41 21.70
CA TYR A 388 3.44 14.16 20.45
C TYR A 388 2.59 15.42 20.56
N CYS A 389 3.15 16.56 20.14
CA CYS A 389 2.48 17.85 20.13
C CYS A 389 2.94 18.67 18.93
N ASP A 390 2.09 18.74 17.91
CA ASP A 390 2.32 19.59 16.73
C ASP A 390 1.35 20.78 16.75
N SER A 391 1.66 21.73 17.64
CA SER A 391 0.83 22.90 17.92
C SER A 391 1.71 24.16 18.00
N PRO A 392 1.24 25.31 17.50
CA PRO A 392 1.96 26.59 17.66
C PRO A 392 2.15 27.00 19.11
N LEU A 393 1.21 26.59 19.98
CA LEU A 393 1.29 26.75 21.42
C LEU A 393 1.72 25.42 22.04
N PRO A 394 2.65 25.40 23.01
CA PRO A 394 3.00 24.19 23.73
C PRO A 394 1.75 23.53 24.30
N CYS A 395 1.62 22.22 24.08
CA CYS A 395 0.52 21.47 24.66
C CYS A 395 0.68 21.46 26.19
N ALA A 396 -0.44 21.55 26.90
CA ALA A 396 -0.44 21.29 28.33
C ALA A 396 -0.01 19.84 28.58
N ASN A 397 0.94 19.65 29.50
CA ASN A 397 1.45 18.34 29.86
C ASN A 397 0.30 17.45 30.34
N GLN A 398 0.03 16.40 29.57
CA GLN A 398 -0.92 15.36 29.89
C GLN A 398 -0.22 14.01 29.90
N THR A 399 -0.57 13.18 30.88
CA THR A 399 0.05 11.86 31.06
C THR A 399 -0.76 10.74 30.46
N SER A 400 -2.00 10.96 30.01
CA SER A 400 -2.78 9.98 29.25
C SER A 400 -2.45 10.05 27.76
N ALA A 401 -2.61 8.93 27.06
CA ALA A 401 -2.42 8.85 25.62
C ALA A 401 -3.19 7.66 25.04
N VAL A 402 -3.22 7.53 23.71
CA VAL A 402 -3.77 6.36 23.02
C VAL A 402 -3.00 5.12 23.47
N LYS A 403 -3.68 4.04 23.88
CA LYS A 403 -3.01 2.78 24.25
C LYS A 403 -2.19 2.26 23.08
N VAL A 404 -0.92 1.92 23.31
CA VAL A 404 -0.04 1.28 22.32
C VAL A 404 0.30 -0.12 22.82
N ALA A 405 -0.11 -1.16 22.09
CA ALA A 405 0.07 -2.53 22.56
C ALA A 405 0.34 -3.56 21.45
N ASN A 406 1.11 -4.61 21.77
CA ASN A 406 1.43 -5.69 20.84
C ASN A 406 2.07 -5.17 19.54
N ILE A 407 3.23 -4.52 19.68
CA ILE A 407 4.01 -3.96 18.58
C ILE A 407 5.27 -4.80 18.40
N SER A 408 5.49 -5.33 17.20
CA SER A 408 6.66 -6.16 16.90
C SER A 408 7.58 -5.46 15.91
N PHE A 409 8.86 -5.41 16.21
CA PHE A 409 9.95 -4.96 15.34
C PHE A 409 10.91 -6.14 15.16
N MET A 410 11.07 -6.62 13.93
CA MET A 410 11.77 -7.90 13.66
C MET A 410 12.70 -7.77 12.45
N HIS A 411 13.93 -8.27 12.55
CA HIS A 411 14.91 -8.27 11.46
C HIS A 411 15.11 -6.86 10.86
N ILE A 412 15.47 -5.90 11.70
CA ILE A 412 15.68 -4.51 11.29
C ILE A 412 17.17 -4.23 11.32
N LYS A 413 17.73 -3.82 10.19
CA LYS A 413 19.16 -3.53 10.06
C LYS A 413 19.38 -2.15 9.45
N GLY A 414 20.49 -1.51 9.74
CA GLY A 414 20.83 -0.27 9.06
C GLY A 414 21.66 0.72 9.88
N THR A 415 21.61 1.97 9.45
CA THR A 415 22.35 3.07 10.07
C THR A 415 21.44 4.17 10.62
N SER A 416 21.76 4.63 11.83
CA SER A 416 21.13 5.75 12.52
C SER A 416 21.95 7.02 12.30
N ALA A 417 21.31 8.12 11.88
CA ALA A 417 21.97 9.41 11.73
C ALA A 417 22.08 10.20 13.05
N THR A 418 21.43 9.71 14.11
CA THR A 418 21.54 10.28 15.46
C THR A 418 21.92 9.21 16.48
N GLU A 419 22.34 9.65 17.66
CA GLU A 419 22.69 8.80 18.80
C GLU A 419 21.55 7.84 19.19
N HIS A 420 20.30 8.31 19.23
CA HIS A 420 19.18 7.51 19.71
C HIS A 420 18.53 6.73 18.57
N ALA A 421 18.98 5.49 18.34
CA ALA A 421 18.45 4.65 17.27
C ALA A 421 17.08 4.03 17.60
N ILE A 422 16.79 3.82 18.90
CA ILE A 422 15.51 3.30 19.39
C ILE A 422 15.00 4.24 20.49
N VAL A 423 13.78 4.76 20.32
CA VAL A 423 13.14 5.68 21.27
C VAL A 423 11.72 5.22 21.58
N PHE A 424 11.45 4.83 22.83
CA PHE A 424 10.11 4.54 23.32
C PHE A 424 9.75 5.52 24.44
N ALA A 425 9.12 6.64 24.08
CA ALA A 425 8.60 7.61 25.02
C ALA A 425 7.10 7.36 25.23
N CYS A 426 6.79 6.47 26.17
CA CYS A 426 5.42 6.05 26.44
C CYS A 426 4.80 6.81 27.62
N SER A 427 3.48 6.77 27.75
CA SER A 427 2.71 7.57 28.70
C SER A 427 2.68 6.93 30.09
N ASP A 428 2.82 7.72 31.16
CA ASP A 428 2.77 7.23 32.55
C ASP A 428 1.42 6.57 32.91
N TYR A 429 0.33 7.02 32.27
CA TYR A 429 -1.02 6.48 32.51
C TYR A 429 -1.42 5.39 31.50
N SER A 430 -0.77 5.33 30.34
CA SER A 430 -1.08 4.41 29.25
C SER A 430 0.22 3.87 28.65
N PRO A 431 1.00 3.10 29.45
CA PRO A 431 2.30 2.60 29.06
C PRO A 431 2.22 1.72 27.80
N CYS A 432 3.33 1.62 27.08
CA CYS A 432 3.41 0.71 25.94
C CYS A 432 3.58 -0.73 26.44
N GLU A 433 2.68 -1.63 26.05
CA GLU A 433 2.68 -3.02 26.53
C GLU A 433 2.89 -4.03 25.40
N GLY A 434 3.67 -5.07 25.64
CA GLY A 434 3.88 -6.13 24.65
C GLY A 434 4.67 -5.63 23.44
N LEU A 435 5.65 -4.76 23.67
CA LEU A 435 6.67 -4.45 22.67
C LEU A 435 7.57 -5.68 22.48
N TYR A 436 7.88 -6.03 21.24
CA TYR A 436 8.72 -7.18 20.91
C TYR A 436 9.81 -6.75 19.93
N LEU A 437 11.07 -6.99 20.29
CA LEU A 437 12.24 -6.74 19.45
C LEU A 437 12.90 -8.08 19.10
N GLU A 438 13.15 -8.32 17.82
CA GLU A 438 13.86 -9.51 17.34
C GLU A 438 14.90 -9.11 16.31
N ASP A 439 16.16 -9.47 16.52
CA ASP A 439 17.26 -9.26 15.57
C ASP A 439 17.33 -7.84 14.99
N ILE A 440 17.59 -6.86 15.87
CA ILE A 440 17.75 -5.44 15.55
C ILE A 440 19.24 -5.09 15.50
N GLN A 441 19.71 -4.50 14.40
CA GLN A 441 21.11 -4.09 14.23
C GLN A 441 21.16 -2.70 13.58
N LEU A 442 21.11 -1.68 14.43
CA LEU A 442 21.19 -0.28 14.04
C LEU A 442 22.51 0.27 14.56
N VAL A 443 23.42 0.60 13.66
CA VAL A 443 24.73 1.20 13.97
C VAL A 443 24.73 2.67 13.61
N SER A 444 25.70 3.45 14.06
CA SER A 444 25.75 4.87 13.66
C SER A 444 26.14 5.02 12.20
N TYR A 445 25.55 6.02 11.55
CA TYR A 445 25.95 6.48 10.22
C TYR A 445 27.25 7.31 10.25
N THR A 446 27.56 7.94 11.39
CA THR A 446 28.70 8.86 11.59
C THR A 446 29.78 8.29 12.51
N GLU A 447 29.81 6.97 12.72
CA GLU A 447 30.76 6.24 13.58
C GLU A 447 30.62 6.50 15.10
N GLU A 448 29.53 7.12 15.54
CA GLU A 448 29.17 7.26 16.96
C GLU A 448 28.54 5.99 17.57
N ILE A 449 28.33 5.97 18.88
CA ILE A 449 27.63 4.86 19.56
C ILE A 449 26.12 5.12 19.52
N THR A 450 25.37 4.21 18.94
CA THR A 450 23.91 4.22 19.01
C THR A 450 23.41 3.77 20.37
N LYS A 451 22.32 4.37 20.85
CA LYS A 451 21.67 4.10 22.14
C LYS A 451 20.17 3.86 21.98
N SER A 452 19.59 3.24 23.01
CA SER A 452 18.15 3.12 23.20
C SER A 452 17.67 4.00 24.36
N PHE A 453 16.55 4.67 24.17
CA PHE A 453 15.82 5.38 25.22
C PHE A 453 14.45 4.73 25.42
N CYS A 454 14.06 4.48 26.68
CA CYS A 454 12.74 3.96 27.01
C CYS A 454 12.20 4.59 28.28
N TRP A 455 10.91 4.92 28.24
CA TRP A 455 10.12 5.40 29.35
C TRP A 455 8.76 4.72 29.29
N GLU A 456 8.35 4.08 30.39
CA GLU A 456 7.05 3.38 30.51
C GLU A 456 6.75 2.40 29.37
N ALA A 457 7.80 1.69 28.95
CA ALA A 457 7.78 0.77 27.82
C ALA A 457 8.12 -0.65 28.29
N TYR A 458 7.18 -1.58 28.10
CA TYR A 458 7.27 -2.95 28.61
C TYR A 458 7.19 -3.95 27.46
N GLY A 459 8.15 -4.87 27.45
CA GLY A 459 8.33 -5.77 26.33
C GLY A 459 9.35 -6.87 26.57
N SER A 460 9.76 -7.50 25.47
CA SER A 460 10.81 -8.53 25.45
C SER A 460 11.66 -8.39 24.19
N SER A 461 12.90 -8.85 24.28
CA SER A 461 13.83 -8.90 23.15
C SER A 461 14.37 -10.32 22.98
N VAL A 462 14.62 -10.72 21.74
CA VAL A 462 15.21 -12.01 21.36
C VAL A 462 16.26 -11.78 20.26
N GLY A 463 17.30 -12.61 20.26
CA GLY A 463 18.37 -12.53 19.27
C GLY A 463 19.30 -11.34 19.49
N LEU A 464 19.98 -10.90 18.42
CA LEU A 464 20.92 -9.79 18.51
C LEU A 464 20.17 -8.46 18.45
N VAL A 465 20.17 -7.69 19.54
CA VAL A 465 19.57 -6.35 19.60
C VAL A 465 20.65 -5.32 19.91
N SER A 466 21.04 -4.56 18.88
CA SER A 466 22.00 -3.46 18.92
C SER A 466 21.35 -2.21 18.29
N PRO A 467 21.28 -1.07 18.99
CA PRO A 467 21.77 -0.86 20.36
C PRO A 467 21.02 -1.71 21.41
N PRO A 468 21.61 -1.94 22.60
CA PRO A 468 21.00 -2.77 23.63
C PRO A 468 19.59 -2.28 23.98
N SER A 469 18.61 -3.20 23.96
CA SER A 469 17.23 -2.86 24.29
C SER A 469 17.07 -2.44 25.74
N CYS A 470 16.03 -1.65 26.03
CA CYS A 470 15.61 -1.37 27.40
C CYS A 470 14.86 -2.51 28.09
N PHE A 471 14.59 -3.61 27.38
CA PHE A 471 13.97 -4.79 27.97
C PHE A 471 15.04 -5.65 28.64
N SER A 472 14.79 -6.00 29.89
CA SER A 472 15.67 -6.92 30.63
C SER A 472 15.73 -8.26 29.88
N CYS A 473 16.93 -8.67 29.49
CA CYS A 473 17.23 -10.04 29.06
C CYS A 473 17.22 -10.95 30.29
N THR A 474 16.07 -11.10 30.95
CA THR A 474 15.91 -12.08 32.02
C THR A 474 15.13 -13.25 31.46
N GLU A 475 15.79 -14.40 31.35
CA GLU A 475 15.14 -15.71 31.30
C GLU A 475 14.26 -15.87 32.56
N SER A 476 13.04 -15.33 32.53
CA SER A 476 11.90 -15.63 33.40
C SER A 476 10.88 -14.51 33.35
N PHE A 477 10.00 -14.52 32.35
CA PHE A 477 8.63 -14.06 32.56
C PHE A 477 7.90 -15.08 33.47
N ILE A 478 8.40 -15.30 34.70
CA ILE A 478 7.52 -15.72 35.76
C ILE A 478 6.80 -14.44 36.18
N LYS A 479 5.60 -14.25 35.62
CA LYS A 479 4.58 -13.45 36.31
C LYS A 479 4.37 -14.11 37.67
N GLN A 480 5.12 -13.69 38.68
CA GLN A 480 4.72 -13.92 40.05
C GLN A 480 3.42 -13.11 40.20
N ARG A 481 2.29 -13.81 40.15
CA ARG A 481 1.07 -13.32 40.75
C ARG A 481 1.41 -13.13 42.22
N VAL A 482 1.63 -11.90 42.64
CA VAL A 482 1.50 -11.55 44.05
C VAL A 482 0.01 -11.69 44.37
N PRO A 483 -0.40 -12.64 45.23
CA PRO A 483 -1.77 -12.68 45.71
C PRO A 483 -2.02 -11.39 46.51
N SER A 484 -3.18 -10.76 46.28
CA SER A 484 -3.69 -9.76 47.20
C SER A 484 -3.97 -10.45 48.54
N ASP A 485 -3.04 -10.33 49.48
CA ASP A 485 -3.29 -10.37 50.93
C ASP A 485 -1.97 -10.11 51.67
N SER A 486 -1.62 -8.83 51.82
CA SER A 486 -0.75 -8.35 52.89
C SER A 486 -0.80 -6.82 52.96
N LEU A 487 -1.99 -6.28 53.24
CA LEU A 487 -2.14 -5.01 53.95
C LEU A 487 -2.50 -5.38 55.38
N GLN A 488 -1.50 -5.50 56.25
CA GLN A 488 -1.69 -5.44 57.70
C GLN A 488 -0.32 -5.28 58.40
N PHE A 489 -0.15 -4.12 59.08
CA PHE A 489 0.90 -3.78 60.06
C PHE A 489 2.34 -3.75 59.49
N PHE A 490 3.07 -2.63 59.37
CA PHE A 490 3.28 -1.46 60.24
C PHE A 490 3.77 -0.27 59.41
#